data_AF-A0A843F3M8-F1
#
_entry.id   AF-A0A843F3M8-F1
#
_cell.length_a   1.000
_cell.length_b   1.000
_cell.length_c   1.000
_cell.angle_alpha   90.00
_cell.angle_beta   90.00
_cell.angle_gamma   90.00
#
_symmetry.space_group_name_H-M   'P 1'
#
loop_
_entity.id
_entity.type
_entity.pdbx_description
1 polymer ?
#
loop_
_entity_poly.entity_id
_entity_poly.type
_entity_poly.pdbx_seq_one_letter_code
_entity_poly.pdbx_strand_id
1 'polypeptide(L)'
;ISNRIYGAMCWCPITNLDTADAGYEWYMGQYSRSNDTWTYELSNDLAGKYGEYINNLSLKDSSGKVLNLEKSENGIYNSGSYYDYQLKIIEESLNNFLADTSFPYTPQSEMEPMGGAPSTGQTPTDMGQVPSGNMSMPNNQNTQTANSSATYQTAQEYIDSLNSDGQWIEYDASTNTAKVKSIEDFVKHCKPATKDVGAFDDLNRSQAENKVFGNNKSGDSLHFDSMMAELLNANADKYSKLNGYDPSYAEQYSSDIKLTDILKNTVDKRVDMYNPMYYLCDYYNHSTSTPAKHWRINSGIEQGDTATTVETNLALALNQSANVDDVELNVVWGQGHTQAERSGNSTSNFISWINQCVR
;
A
#
# COMPACT_ATOMS: atom_id res chain seq x y z
N ILE A 1 -16.17 1.43 29.29
CA ILE A 1 -14.75 1.03 29.14
C ILE A 1 -14.26 1.65 27.83
N SER A 2 -13.10 2.29 27.83
CA SER A 2 -12.51 2.88 26.62
C SER A 2 -11.82 1.79 25.79
N ASN A 3 -11.86 1.89 24.46
CA ASN A 3 -11.13 1.02 23.53
C ASN A 3 -9.83 1.67 23.01
N ARG A 4 -9.43 2.81 23.57
CA ARG A 4 -8.17 3.48 23.21
C ARG A 4 -6.97 2.61 23.58
N ILE A 5 -6.03 2.51 22.65
CA ILE A 5 -4.76 1.80 22.84
C ILE A 5 -3.61 2.81 23.01
N TYR A 6 -2.52 2.36 23.64
CA TYR A 6 -1.38 3.23 23.96
C TYR A 6 -0.43 3.40 22.77
N GLY A 7 -0.16 2.33 22.03
CA GLY A 7 0.64 2.35 20.81
C GLY A 7 0.20 1.26 19.82
N ALA A 8 0.56 1.43 18.56
CA ALA A 8 0.32 0.47 17.49
C ALA A 8 1.63 0.18 16.73
N MET A 9 1.98 -1.12 16.63
CA MET A 9 3.03 -1.59 15.72
C MET A 9 2.38 -2.36 14.58
N CYS A 10 2.67 -1.98 13.34
CA CYS A 10 2.05 -2.51 12.14
C CYS A 10 3.13 -2.94 11.14
N TRP A 11 3.03 -4.17 10.63
CA TRP A 11 3.84 -4.63 9.50
C TRP A 11 2.96 -4.75 8.26
N CYS A 12 3.41 -4.16 7.14
CA CYS A 12 2.73 -4.15 5.85
C CYS A 12 1.20 -3.88 5.95
N PRO A 13 0.74 -2.82 6.66
CA PRO A 13 -0.68 -2.61 6.88
C PRO A 13 -1.42 -2.36 5.56
N ILE A 14 -2.29 -3.32 5.19
CA ILE A 14 -3.24 -3.15 4.08
C ILE A 14 -4.43 -2.37 4.62
N THR A 15 -4.46 -1.07 4.34
CA THR A 15 -5.49 -0.13 4.77
C THR A 15 -5.87 0.79 3.61
N ASN A 16 -6.59 1.88 3.85
CA ASN A 16 -6.95 2.87 2.83
C ASN A 16 -7.63 2.26 1.59
N LEU A 17 -8.47 1.23 1.81
CA LEU A 17 -9.09 0.46 0.74
C LEU A 17 -10.04 1.30 -0.14
N ASP A 18 -10.50 2.44 0.35
CA ASP A 18 -11.25 3.42 -0.45
C ASP A 18 -10.44 4.04 -1.60
N THR A 19 -9.11 4.03 -1.50
CA THR A 19 -8.20 4.65 -2.47
C THR A 19 -7.07 3.72 -2.91
N ALA A 20 -7.07 2.46 -2.45
CA ALA A 20 -5.97 1.53 -2.65
C ALA A 20 -5.80 1.12 -4.12
N ASP A 21 -6.89 0.91 -4.86
CA ASP A 21 -6.85 0.62 -6.30
C ASP A 21 -6.24 1.79 -7.09
N ALA A 22 -6.72 3.01 -6.84
CA ALA A 22 -6.16 4.21 -7.46
C ALA A 22 -4.69 4.44 -7.08
N GLY A 23 -4.32 4.19 -5.82
CA GLY A 23 -2.94 4.27 -5.33
C GLY A 23 -2.02 3.22 -5.94
N TYR A 24 -2.53 2.00 -6.17
CA TYR A 24 -1.81 0.94 -6.84
C TYR A 24 -1.52 1.29 -8.31
N GLU A 25 -2.52 1.81 -9.02
CA GLU A 25 -2.33 2.26 -10.40
C GLU A 25 -1.41 3.47 -10.49
N TRP A 26 -1.49 4.42 -9.55
CA TRP A 26 -0.55 5.54 -9.50
C TRP A 26 0.87 5.09 -9.16
N TYR A 27 1.09 4.25 -8.16
CA TYR A 27 2.46 3.91 -7.76
C TYR A 27 3.12 2.93 -8.72
N MET A 28 2.37 1.94 -9.23
CA MET A 28 2.92 0.81 -9.99
C MET A 28 2.29 0.64 -11.38
N GLY A 29 0.97 0.71 -11.46
CA GLY A 29 0.22 0.39 -12.68
C GLY A 29 0.60 1.25 -13.88
N GLN A 30 0.63 2.57 -13.72
CA GLN A 30 0.93 3.50 -14.81
C GLN A 30 2.29 3.25 -15.51
N TYR A 31 3.20 2.53 -14.86
CA TYR A 31 4.53 2.18 -15.39
C TYR A 31 4.62 0.77 -16.00
N SER A 32 3.60 -0.07 -15.79
CA SER A 32 3.66 -1.52 -16.06
C SER A 32 2.58 -2.01 -17.04
N ARG A 33 1.47 -1.27 -17.22
CA ARG A 33 0.30 -1.75 -17.97
C ARG A 33 0.51 -1.68 -19.49
N SER A 34 0.05 -2.72 -20.19
CA SER A 34 -0.01 -2.76 -21.65
C SER A 34 -1.21 -1.98 -22.19
N ASN A 35 -1.07 -1.35 -23.35
CA ASN A 35 -2.05 -0.42 -23.93
C ASN A 35 -3.14 -1.05 -24.82
N ASP A 36 -3.34 -2.37 -24.72
CA ASP A 36 -4.16 -3.15 -25.66
C ASP A 36 -5.58 -3.47 -25.15
N THR A 37 -5.94 -3.01 -23.95
CA THR A 37 -7.24 -3.28 -23.31
C THR A 37 -7.86 -2.01 -22.73
N TRP A 38 -9.18 -2.01 -22.53
CA TRP A 38 -9.87 -0.88 -21.89
C TRP A 38 -9.38 -0.62 -20.45
N THR A 39 -8.86 -1.64 -19.76
CA THR A 39 -8.33 -1.50 -18.39
C THR A 39 -7.05 -0.70 -18.35
N TYR A 40 -6.30 -0.56 -19.45
CA TYR A 40 -5.22 0.43 -19.57
C TYR A 40 -5.73 1.85 -19.36
N GLU A 41 -6.83 2.20 -20.02
CA GLU A 41 -7.45 3.52 -19.87
C GLU A 41 -8.03 3.71 -18.46
N LEU A 42 -8.63 2.66 -17.88
CA LEU A 42 -9.07 2.69 -16.48
C LEU A 42 -7.90 2.91 -15.51
N SER A 43 -6.76 2.23 -15.72
CA SER A 43 -5.55 2.40 -14.92
C SER A 43 -5.03 3.83 -14.95
N ASN A 44 -4.95 4.44 -16.14
CA ASN A 44 -4.54 5.84 -16.29
C ASN A 44 -5.52 6.80 -15.60
N ASP A 45 -6.83 6.57 -15.76
CA ASP A 45 -7.86 7.40 -15.13
C ASP A 45 -7.84 7.26 -13.59
N LEU A 46 -7.59 6.05 -13.07
CA LEU A 46 -7.38 5.77 -11.63
C LEU A 46 -6.13 6.46 -11.09
N ALA A 47 -4.99 6.39 -11.78
CA ALA A 47 -3.77 7.11 -11.41
C ALA A 47 -4.00 8.63 -11.40
N GLY A 48 -4.81 9.13 -12.34
CA GLY A 48 -5.29 10.51 -12.38
C GLY A 48 -6.11 10.89 -11.14
N LYS A 49 -7.10 10.07 -10.78
CA LYS A 49 -7.92 10.28 -9.58
C LYS A 49 -7.09 10.24 -8.30
N TYR A 50 -6.09 9.38 -8.23
CA TYR A 50 -5.20 9.33 -7.08
C TYR A 50 -4.41 10.63 -6.90
N GLY A 51 -3.90 11.22 -8.00
CA GLY A 51 -3.20 12.50 -7.92
C GLY A 51 -4.09 13.65 -7.43
N GLU A 52 -5.36 13.67 -7.85
CA GLU A 52 -6.35 14.62 -7.34
C GLU A 52 -6.64 14.39 -5.86
N TYR A 53 -6.76 13.13 -5.44
CA TYR A 53 -6.93 12.75 -4.05
C TYR A 53 -5.77 13.23 -3.18
N ILE A 54 -4.51 12.97 -3.56
CA ILE A 54 -3.32 13.40 -2.80
C ILE A 54 -3.31 14.92 -2.59
N ASN A 55 -3.60 15.69 -3.65
CA ASN A 55 -3.64 17.14 -3.58
C ASN A 55 -4.75 17.66 -2.64
N ASN A 56 -5.91 16.99 -2.61
CA ASN A 56 -7.00 17.36 -1.72
C ASN A 56 -6.76 16.88 -0.27
N LEU A 57 -6.08 15.76 -0.09
CA LEU A 57 -5.74 15.20 1.22
C LEU A 57 -4.82 16.13 2.03
N SER A 58 -4.04 16.97 1.35
CA SER A 58 -3.23 18.04 1.94
C SER A 58 -2.20 17.55 2.98
N LEU A 59 -1.61 16.38 2.74
CA LEU A 59 -0.55 15.84 3.60
C LEU A 59 0.66 16.78 3.64
N LYS A 60 1.37 16.81 4.77
CA LYS A 60 2.54 17.67 4.97
C LYS A 60 3.75 16.86 5.38
N ASP A 61 4.92 17.27 4.90
CA ASP A 61 6.19 16.77 5.41
C ASP A 61 6.51 17.30 6.82
N SER A 62 7.64 16.85 7.38
CA SER A 62 8.10 17.26 8.71
C SER A 62 8.44 18.75 8.85
N SER A 63 8.59 19.49 7.75
CA SER A 63 8.76 20.94 7.74
C SER A 63 7.41 21.70 7.72
N GLY A 64 6.29 20.97 7.58
CA GLY A 64 4.96 21.53 7.42
C GLY A 64 4.62 21.93 5.98
N LYS A 65 5.47 21.59 5.00
CA LYS A 65 5.20 21.85 3.57
C LYS A 65 4.17 20.85 3.06
N VAL A 66 3.12 21.36 2.42
CA VAL A 66 2.10 20.52 1.77
C VAL A 66 2.72 19.77 0.59
N LEU A 67 2.50 18.47 0.56
CA LEU A 67 2.94 17.54 -0.47
C LEU A 67 1.87 17.45 -1.56
N ASN A 68 2.19 17.98 -2.73
CA ASN A 68 1.34 17.94 -3.92
C ASN A 68 1.99 17.16 -5.06
N LEU A 69 1.15 16.61 -5.92
CA LEU A 69 1.47 16.06 -7.22
C LEU A 69 1.12 17.06 -8.33
N GLU A 70 1.97 17.11 -9.35
CA GLU A 70 1.81 17.95 -10.53
C GLU A 70 1.55 17.10 -11.78
N LYS A 71 0.59 17.52 -12.60
CA LYS A 71 0.30 16.89 -13.90
C LYS A 71 1.41 17.28 -14.88
N SER A 72 2.01 16.28 -15.52
CA SER A 72 2.81 16.47 -16.73
C SER A 72 1.93 16.91 -17.91
N GLU A 73 2.56 17.29 -19.03
CA GLU A 73 1.85 17.67 -20.27
C GLU A 73 0.91 16.58 -20.79
N ASN A 74 1.23 15.31 -20.51
CA ASN A 74 0.41 14.15 -20.89
C ASN A 74 -0.67 13.80 -19.84
N GLY A 75 -0.88 14.65 -18.83
CA GLY A 75 -1.90 14.47 -17.79
C GLY A 75 -1.52 13.50 -16.67
N ILE A 76 -0.28 13.00 -16.66
CA ILE A 76 0.21 12.02 -15.69
C ILE A 76 0.77 12.74 -14.45
N TYR A 77 0.36 12.33 -13.25
CA TYR A 77 0.88 12.84 -11.98
C TYR A 77 2.20 12.16 -11.58
N ASN A 78 3.29 12.46 -12.27
CA ASN A 78 4.62 11.84 -12.04
C ASN A 78 5.69 12.85 -11.59
N SER A 79 5.27 13.95 -10.97
CA SER A 79 6.18 14.99 -10.47
C SER A 79 5.55 15.76 -9.31
N GLY A 80 6.34 16.63 -8.68
CA GLY A 80 5.93 17.46 -7.56
C GLY A 80 6.40 16.93 -6.21
N SER A 81 6.22 17.73 -5.16
CA SER A 81 6.76 17.44 -3.83
C SER A 81 6.35 16.10 -3.21
N TYR A 82 5.15 15.59 -3.52
CA TYR A 82 4.75 14.26 -3.05
C TYR A 82 5.48 13.14 -3.79
N TYR A 83 5.70 13.29 -5.11
CA TYR A 83 6.52 12.36 -5.88
C TYR A 83 7.96 12.35 -5.35
N ASP A 84 8.53 13.53 -5.11
CA ASP A 84 9.88 13.67 -4.53
C ASP A 84 9.98 13.01 -3.16
N TYR A 85 8.94 13.13 -2.34
CA TYR A 85 8.86 12.46 -1.04
C TYR A 85 8.87 10.93 -1.19
N GLN A 86 8.05 10.37 -2.10
CA GLN A 86 8.03 8.92 -2.34
C GLN A 86 9.38 8.42 -2.91
N LEU A 87 10.02 9.19 -3.80
CA LEU A 87 11.36 8.86 -4.30
C LEU A 87 12.39 8.84 -3.16
N LYS A 88 12.32 9.82 -2.24
CA LYS A 88 13.17 9.87 -1.06
C LYS A 88 12.96 8.67 -0.13
N ILE A 89 11.74 8.15 0.02
CA ILE A 89 11.47 6.93 0.78
C ILE A 89 12.19 5.71 0.15
N ILE A 90 12.19 5.61 -1.19
CA ILE A 90 12.92 4.54 -1.89
C ILE A 90 14.43 4.67 -1.65
N GLU A 91 14.98 5.87 -1.80
CA GLU A 91 16.40 6.15 -1.57
C GLU A 91 16.80 5.88 -0.12
N GLU A 92 16.00 6.32 0.85
CA GLU A 92 16.25 6.09 2.28
C GLU A 92 16.25 4.59 2.60
N SER A 93 15.32 3.81 2.02
CA SER A 93 15.28 2.36 2.16
C SER A 93 16.58 1.70 1.66
N LEU A 94 17.03 2.02 0.44
CA LEU A 94 18.28 1.48 -0.12
C LEU A 94 19.51 1.91 0.70
N ASN A 95 19.58 3.18 1.09
CA ASN A 95 20.70 3.71 1.86
C ASN A 95 20.78 3.11 3.27
N ASN A 96 19.63 2.86 3.90
CA ASN A 96 19.58 2.11 5.15
C ASN A 96 20.14 0.70 4.97
N PHE A 97 19.76 0.00 3.90
CA PHE A 97 20.32 -1.31 3.61
C PHE A 97 21.84 -1.27 3.38
N LEU A 98 22.35 -0.30 2.62
CA LEU A 98 23.79 -0.16 2.40
C LEU A 98 24.56 0.14 3.70
N ALA A 99 23.95 0.86 4.63
CA ALA A 99 24.54 1.18 5.93
C ALA A 99 24.48 -0.01 6.91
N ASP A 100 23.39 -0.78 6.89
CA ASP A 100 23.13 -1.87 7.84
C ASP A 100 23.80 -3.20 7.40
N THR A 101 24.09 -3.35 6.11
CA THR A 101 24.57 -4.61 5.52
C THR A 101 26.09 -4.74 5.57
N SER A 102 26.57 -5.87 6.09
CA SER A 102 27.98 -6.27 5.97
C SER A 102 28.18 -7.10 4.70
N PHE A 103 29.23 -6.79 3.93
CA PHE A 103 29.63 -7.56 2.76
C PHE A 103 30.81 -8.51 3.11
N PRO A 104 30.89 -9.73 2.54
CA PRO A 104 30.06 -10.26 1.45
C PRO A 104 28.61 -10.51 1.84
N TYR A 105 27.69 -10.11 0.97
CA TYR A 105 26.24 -10.21 1.17
C TYR A 105 25.63 -11.25 0.23
N THR A 106 24.84 -12.14 0.79
CA THR A 106 24.02 -13.10 0.05
C THR A 106 22.56 -12.83 0.40
N PRO A 107 21.70 -12.42 -0.55
CA PRO A 107 20.28 -12.24 -0.28
C PRO A 107 19.67 -13.52 0.30
N GLN A 108 19.03 -13.40 1.47
CA GLN A 108 18.29 -14.50 2.07
C GLN A 108 16.82 -14.41 1.65
N SER A 109 16.24 -15.52 1.20
CA SER A 109 14.80 -15.62 0.94
C SER A 109 14.05 -15.82 2.26
N GLU A 110 14.08 -14.84 3.16
CA GLU A 110 13.30 -14.91 4.40
C GLU A 110 11.87 -14.44 4.15
N MET A 111 11.07 -15.31 3.54
CA MET A 111 9.62 -15.22 3.62
C MET A 111 9.16 -16.03 4.83
N GLU A 112 9.28 -15.46 6.03
CA GLU A 112 8.44 -15.90 7.14
C GLU A 112 7.01 -15.46 6.81
N PRO A 113 6.06 -16.37 6.53
CA PRO A 113 4.70 -15.97 6.23
C PRO A 113 4.13 -15.23 7.44
N MET A 114 3.55 -14.05 7.19
CA MET A 114 2.77 -13.31 8.18
C MET A 114 1.68 -14.24 8.73
N GLY A 115 1.92 -14.82 9.91
CA GLY A 115 0.97 -15.72 10.55
C GLY A 115 -0.32 -14.97 10.84
N GLY A 116 -1.45 -15.46 10.29
CA GLY A 116 -2.77 -15.02 10.72
C GLY A 116 -2.85 -15.11 12.25
N ALA A 117 -3.35 -14.04 12.88
CA ALA A 117 -3.32 -13.89 14.33
C ALA A 117 -3.69 -15.19 15.07
N PRO A 118 -2.84 -15.72 15.96
CA PRO A 118 -3.24 -16.83 16.80
C PRO A 118 -4.36 -16.34 17.72
N SER A 119 -5.55 -16.91 17.55
CA SER A 119 -6.70 -16.73 18.43
C SER A 119 -6.36 -17.18 19.86
N THR A 120 -5.70 -16.32 20.64
CA THR A 120 -5.43 -16.55 22.08
C THR A 120 -6.29 -15.68 23.00
N GLY A 121 -7.30 -15.00 22.46
CA GLY A 121 -8.39 -14.44 23.26
C GLY A 121 -9.52 -15.46 23.41
N GLN A 122 -9.84 -15.87 24.64
CA GLN A 122 -11.07 -16.61 24.92
C GLN A 122 -12.27 -15.82 24.35
N THR A 123 -12.91 -16.39 23.33
CA THR A 123 -14.18 -15.90 22.79
C THR A 123 -15.28 -16.10 23.84
N PRO A 124 -16.12 -15.07 24.12
CA PRO A 124 -17.40 -15.30 24.79
C PRO A 124 -18.23 -16.27 23.93
N THR A 125 -18.64 -17.37 24.55
CA THR A 125 -19.41 -18.45 23.92
C THR A 125 -20.84 -18.02 23.63
N ASP A 126 -21.09 -17.21 22.59
CA ASP A 126 -22.43 -17.12 21.97
C ASP A 126 -22.48 -16.37 20.62
N MET A 127 -21.61 -16.71 19.66
CA MET A 127 -21.82 -16.30 18.26
C MET A 127 -21.47 -17.45 17.32
N GLY A 128 -22.36 -17.68 16.35
CA GLY A 128 -22.38 -18.84 15.48
C GLY A 128 -21.08 -19.14 14.73
N GLN A 129 -20.96 -20.40 14.33
CA GLN A 129 -19.85 -21.00 13.61
C GLN A 129 -19.17 -20.04 12.62
N VAL A 130 -17.92 -19.68 12.92
CA VAL A 130 -17.00 -19.07 11.97
C VAL A 130 -16.70 -20.13 10.90
N PRO A 131 -16.96 -19.89 9.60
CA PRO A 131 -16.62 -20.85 8.57
C PRO A 131 -15.09 -20.98 8.49
N SER A 132 -14.57 -22.19 8.68
CA SER A 132 -13.18 -22.54 8.29
C SER A 132 -13.05 -22.47 6.77
N GLY A 133 -12.91 -21.26 6.24
CA GLY A 133 -12.44 -21.03 4.89
C GLY A 133 -10.93 -21.28 4.88
N ASN A 134 -10.50 -22.30 4.14
CA ASN A 134 -9.10 -22.50 3.80
C ASN A 134 -8.66 -21.28 2.98
N MET A 135 -8.06 -20.28 3.65
CA MET A 135 -7.56 -19.06 3.04
C MET A 135 -6.38 -19.43 2.14
N SER A 136 -6.66 -19.79 0.88
CA SER A 136 -5.63 -19.78 -0.16
C SER A 136 -5.31 -18.33 -0.44
N MET A 137 -4.29 -17.82 0.26
CA MET A 137 -3.56 -16.63 -0.16
C MET A 137 -3.08 -16.88 -1.60
N PRO A 138 -3.28 -15.93 -2.54
CA PRO A 138 -2.60 -16.01 -3.82
C PRO A 138 -1.11 -16.16 -3.54
N ASN A 139 -0.54 -17.27 -3.99
CA ASN A 139 0.89 -17.52 -3.92
C ASN A 139 1.54 -16.52 -4.89
N ASN A 140 1.88 -15.32 -4.39
CA ASN A 140 2.54 -14.29 -5.16
C ASN A 140 4.01 -14.72 -5.35
N GLN A 141 4.19 -15.72 -6.21
CA GLN A 141 5.48 -16.13 -6.73
C GLN A 141 5.99 -14.99 -7.62
N ASN A 142 6.60 -13.98 -6.99
CA ASN A 142 7.57 -13.17 -7.71
C ASN A 142 8.80 -14.05 -7.94
N THR A 143 8.74 -14.91 -8.96
CA THR A 143 9.87 -15.67 -9.47
C THR A 143 10.54 -14.88 -10.59
N GLN A 144 11.27 -13.84 -10.20
CA GLN A 144 12.41 -13.22 -10.88
C GLN A 144 13.09 -12.39 -9.79
N THR A 145 14.12 -12.82 -9.07
CA THR A 145 15.27 -13.67 -9.41
C THR A 145 15.59 -14.66 -8.29
N ALA A 146 15.09 -15.89 -8.40
CA ALA A 146 15.75 -17.04 -7.81
C ALA A 146 16.90 -17.49 -8.74
N ASN A 147 17.85 -16.59 -9.01
CA ASN A 147 19.08 -16.90 -9.73
C ASN A 147 20.19 -17.09 -8.68
N SER A 148 20.56 -18.35 -8.45
CA SER A 148 21.82 -18.80 -7.83
C SER A 148 22.41 -17.83 -6.80
N SER A 149 21.95 -17.87 -5.54
CA SER A 149 22.37 -17.03 -4.38
C SER A 149 23.70 -16.29 -4.59
N ALA A 150 23.65 -15.20 -5.36
CA ALA A 150 24.86 -14.50 -5.76
C ALA A 150 25.39 -13.85 -4.50
N THR A 151 26.67 -14.10 -4.19
CA THR A 151 27.31 -13.48 -3.04
C THR A 151 28.09 -12.28 -3.55
N TYR A 152 27.55 -11.10 -3.29
CA TYR A 152 28.17 -9.83 -3.65
C TYR A 152 29.28 -9.54 -2.64
N GLN A 153 30.51 -9.35 -3.11
CA GLN A 153 31.66 -9.11 -2.23
C GLN A 153 31.69 -7.67 -1.72
N THR A 154 31.04 -6.75 -2.42
CA THR A 154 31.01 -5.32 -2.08
C THR A 154 29.65 -4.72 -2.38
N ALA A 155 29.36 -3.55 -1.77
CA ALA A 155 28.20 -2.75 -2.10
C ALA A 155 28.16 -2.37 -3.59
N GLN A 156 29.32 -2.06 -4.20
CA GLN A 156 29.42 -1.76 -5.63
C GLN A 156 28.93 -2.93 -6.47
N GLU A 157 29.37 -4.16 -6.18
CA GLU A 157 28.93 -5.35 -6.93
C GLU A 157 27.42 -5.59 -6.81
N TYR A 158 26.84 -5.32 -5.64
CA TYR A 158 25.39 -5.41 -5.46
C TYR A 158 24.65 -4.37 -6.29
N ILE A 159 25.08 -3.09 -6.25
CA ILE A 159 24.48 -2.03 -7.07
C ILE A 159 24.67 -2.30 -8.56
N ASP A 160 25.84 -2.76 -8.99
CA ASP A 160 26.10 -3.12 -10.39
C ASP A 160 25.16 -4.22 -10.86
N SER A 161 24.79 -5.16 -9.96
CA SER A 161 23.80 -6.19 -10.26
C SER A 161 22.37 -5.66 -10.40
N LEU A 162 21.99 -4.69 -9.56
CA LEU A 162 20.68 -4.02 -9.70
C LEU A 162 20.60 -3.21 -10.99
N ASN A 163 21.73 -2.67 -11.45
CA ASN A 163 21.86 -1.91 -12.67
C ASN A 163 22.12 -2.77 -13.93
N SER A 164 22.06 -4.11 -13.86
CA SER A 164 22.49 -4.98 -14.96
C SER A 164 21.68 -4.77 -16.24
N ASP A 165 20.39 -4.45 -16.10
CA ASP A 165 19.42 -4.32 -17.20
C ASP A 165 19.08 -2.85 -17.49
N GLY A 166 19.89 -1.93 -16.97
CA GLY A 166 19.74 -0.48 -17.14
C GLY A 166 20.29 0.25 -15.94
N GLN A 167 21.00 1.35 -16.16
CA GLN A 167 21.50 2.15 -15.03
C GLN A 167 20.37 3.00 -14.46
N TRP A 168 19.86 2.65 -13.29
CA TRP A 168 18.81 3.39 -12.57
C TRP A 168 19.18 3.79 -11.14
N ILE A 169 20.27 3.23 -10.62
CA ILE A 169 20.88 3.61 -9.34
C ILE A 169 22.22 4.29 -9.61
N GLU A 170 22.42 5.47 -9.03
CA GLU A 170 23.72 6.13 -8.95
C GLU A 170 24.31 5.88 -7.56
N TYR A 171 25.48 5.26 -7.48
CA TYR A 171 26.12 4.92 -6.20
C TYR A 171 27.45 5.66 -6.01
N ASP A 172 27.61 6.24 -4.82
CA ASP A 172 28.82 6.90 -4.35
C ASP A 172 29.52 6.02 -3.31
N ALA A 173 30.62 5.39 -3.73
CA ALA A 173 31.43 4.53 -2.87
C ALA A 173 32.16 5.28 -1.75
N SER A 174 32.34 6.60 -1.86
CA SER A 174 33.03 7.39 -0.83
C SER A 174 32.16 7.63 0.40
N THR A 175 30.84 7.74 0.20
CA THR A 175 29.85 7.92 1.25
C THR A 175 29.05 6.65 1.54
N ASN A 176 29.20 5.60 0.72
CA ASN A 176 28.38 4.38 0.75
C ASN A 176 26.88 4.70 0.65
N THR A 177 26.52 5.59 -0.27
CA THR A 177 25.13 6.02 -0.50
C THR A 177 24.75 5.94 -1.97
N ALA A 178 23.47 5.74 -2.23
CA ALA A 178 22.88 5.64 -3.55
C ALA A 178 21.72 6.64 -3.75
N LYS A 179 21.49 7.00 -5.01
CA LYS A 179 20.32 7.75 -5.50
C LYS A 179 19.59 6.94 -6.55
N VAL A 180 18.28 7.09 -6.60
CA VAL A 180 17.40 6.39 -7.54
C VAL A 180 16.89 7.39 -8.58
N LYS A 181 16.97 7.04 -9.86
CA LYS A 181 16.61 7.96 -10.95
C LYS A 181 15.13 8.35 -10.95
N SER A 182 14.24 7.39 -10.71
CA SER A 182 12.80 7.61 -10.73
C SER A 182 12.02 6.51 -9.99
N ILE A 183 10.77 6.80 -9.62
CA ILE A 183 9.85 5.77 -9.11
C ILE A 183 9.56 4.73 -10.20
N GLU A 184 9.45 5.16 -11.46
CA GLU A 184 9.25 4.27 -12.61
C GLU A 184 10.36 3.22 -12.72
N ASP A 185 11.62 3.65 -12.63
CA ASP A 185 12.75 2.73 -12.69
C ASP A 185 12.75 1.76 -11.50
N PHE A 186 12.50 2.26 -10.29
CA PHE A 186 12.37 1.40 -9.11
C PHE A 186 11.26 0.35 -9.28
N VAL A 187 10.08 0.76 -9.74
CA VAL A 187 8.92 -0.12 -9.97
C VAL A 187 9.26 -1.20 -10.99
N LYS A 188 9.88 -0.84 -12.12
CA LYS A 188 10.25 -1.81 -13.16
C LYS A 188 11.20 -2.90 -12.66
N HIS A 189 12.12 -2.57 -11.74
CA HIS A 189 13.14 -3.50 -11.29
C HIS A 189 12.77 -4.24 -9.99
N CYS A 190 12.09 -3.59 -9.06
CA CYS A 190 11.93 -4.07 -7.69
C CYS A 190 10.47 -4.30 -7.28
N LYS A 191 9.50 -3.65 -7.94
CA LYS A 191 8.09 -3.68 -7.51
C LYS A 191 7.11 -3.59 -8.68
N PRO A 192 7.19 -4.47 -9.69
CA PRO A 192 6.31 -4.42 -10.85
C PRO A 192 4.85 -4.66 -10.45
N ALA A 193 3.90 -4.08 -11.19
CA ALA A 193 2.48 -4.35 -10.96
C ALA A 193 2.13 -5.80 -11.34
N THR A 194 1.77 -6.63 -10.36
CA THR A 194 1.39 -8.04 -10.61
C THR A 194 -0.11 -8.31 -10.53
N LYS A 195 -0.86 -7.54 -9.74
CA LYS A 195 -2.33 -7.60 -9.69
C LYS A 195 -2.96 -6.93 -10.91
N ASP A 196 -4.15 -7.39 -11.32
CA ASP A 196 -4.95 -6.73 -12.36
C ASP A 196 -5.42 -5.33 -11.93
N VAL A 197 -5.98 -4.56 -12.86
CA VAL A 197 -6.62 -3.27 -12.54
C VAL A 197 -7.86 -3.54 -11.69
N GLY A 198 -7.98 -2.85 -10.55
CA GLY A 198 -8.83 -3.32 -9.45
C GLY A 198 -8.09 -4.36 -8.61
N ALA A 199 -6.93 -3.95 -8.09
CA ALA A 199 -6.04 -4.76 -7.25
C ALA A 199 -6.69 -5.21 -5.92
N PHE A 200 -7.74 -4.52 -5.47
CA PHE A 200 -8.48 -4.79 -4.23
C PHE A 200 -9.98 -4.90 -4.49
N ASP A 201 -10.56 -3.99 -5.27
CA ASP A 201 -11.91 -4.13 -5.81
C ASP A 201 -11.82 -4.55 -7.28
N ASP A 202 -11.76 -5.86 -7.53
CA ASP A 202 -11.68 -6.33 -8.90
C ASP A 202 -13.06 -6.30 -9.58
N LEU A 203 -13.06 -6.39 -10.92
CA LEU A 203 -14.27 -6.33 -11.74
C LEU A 203 -15.25 -7.49 -11.50
N ASN A 204 -14.81 -8.57 -10.85
CA ASN A 204 -15.57 -9.81 -10.64
C ASN A 204 -15.95 -10.05 -9.17
N ARG A 205 -15.59 -9.14 -8.25
CA ARG A 205 -15.72 -9.27 -6.80
C ARG A 205 -14.96 -10.48 -6.22
N SER A 206 -13.82 -10.84 -6.81
CA SER A 206 -13.11 -12.07 -6.49
C SER A 206 -12.02 -11.92 -5.42
N GLN A 207 -11.61 -10.67 -5.11
CA GLN A 207 -10.63 -10.40 -4.07
C GLN A 207 -11.16 -10.68 -2.66
N ALA A 208 -10.25 -10.79 -1.69
CA ALA A 208 -10.61 -10.99 -0.29
C ALA A 208 -11.33 -9.75 0.27
N GLU A 209 -10.93 -8.56 -0.17
CA GLU A 209 -11.46 -7.27 0.23
C GLU A 209 -12.92 -7.11 -0.19
N ASN A 210 -13.31 -7.63 -1.37
CA ASN A 210 -14.72 -7.69 -1.76
C ASN A 210 -15.57 -8.46 -0.75
N LYS A 211 -15.02 -9.54 -0.17
CA LYS A 211 -15.70 -10.33 0.88
C LYS A 211 -15.79 -9.60 2.21
N VAL A 212 -14.73 -8.86 2.57
CA VAL A 212 -14.72 -8.01 3.78
C VAL A 212 -15.91 -7.03 3.74
N PHE A 213 -16.20 -6.49 2.56
CA PHE A 213 -17.31 -5.57 2.36
C PHE A 213 -18.62 -6.21 1.88
N GLY A 214 -18.75 -7.54 1.95
CA GLY A 214 -20.04 -8.22 1.84
C GLY A 214 -21.07 -7.72 2.87
N ASN A 215 -22.35 -8.02 2.68
CA ASN A 215 -23.43 -7.48 3.53
C ASN A 215 -24.31 -8.54 4.21
N ASN A 216 -24.00 -9.83 4.04
CA ASN A 216 -24.78 -10.96 4.58
C ASN A 216 -26.29 -10.91 4.22
N LYS A 217 -26.65 -10.26 3.10
CA LYS A 217 -28.03 -10.11 2.61
C LYS A 217 -28.14 -10.39 1.11
N SER A 218 -27.53 -9.51 0.32
CA SER A 218 -27.61 -9.49 -1.15
C SER A 218 -26.40 -10.15 -1.79
N GLY A 219 -25.28 -10.26 -1.06
CA GLY A 219 -24.07 -10.93 -1.49
C GLY A 219 -23.02 -10.96 -0.39
N ASP A 220 -22.22 -12.02 -0.40
CA ASP A 220 -21.07 -12.19 0.50
C ASP A 220 -19.80 -11.51 -0.04
N SER A 221 -19.82 -11.05 -1.29
CA SER A 221 -18.81 -10.20 -1.91
C SER A 221 -19.50 -9.03 -2.61
N LEU A 222 -19.04 -7.80 -2.40
CA LEU A 222 -19.57 -6.59 -3.03
C LEU A 222 -18.43 -5.71 -3.54
N HIS A 223 -18.71 -4.90 -4.57
CA HIS A 223 -17.84 -3.76 -4.88
C HIS A 223 -17.94 -2.70 -3.78
N PHE A 224 -16.84 -1.99 -3.57
CA PHE A 224 -16.66 -1.04 -2.49
C PHE A 224 -15.87 0.22 -2.90
N ASP A 225 -15.13 0.21 -4.02
CA ASP A 225 -14.37 1.36 -4.49
C ASP A 225 -15.28 2.39 -5.17
N SER A 226 -15.46 3.52 -4.49
CA SER A 226 -16.27 4.64 -4.98
C SER A 226 -15.58 5.44 -6.09
N MET A 227 -14.24 5.49 -6.13
CA MET A 227 -13.50 6.12 -7.24
C MET A 227 -13.66 5.30 -8.52
N MET A 228 -13.59 3.97 -8.42
CA MET A 228 -13.83 3.10 -9.56
C MET A 228 -15.29 3.22 -10.05
N ALA A 229 -16.26 3.24 -9.14
CA ALA A 229 -17.66 3.48 -9.48
C ALA A 229 -17.86 4.81 -10.22
N GLU A 230 -17.21 5.90 -9.76
CA GLU A 230 -17.27 7.21 -10.41
C GLU A 230 -16.72 7.15 -11.84
N LEU A 231 -15.52 6.59 -12.00
CA LEU A 231 -14.84 6.50 -13.30
C LEU A 231 -15.62 5.65 -14.30
N LEU A 232 -16.11 4.47 -13.89
CA LEU A 232 -16.90 3.59 -14.75
C LEU A 232 -18.15 4.28 -15.28
N ASN A 233 -18.82 5.10 -14.45
CA ASN A 233 -19.97 5.89 -14.91
C ASN A 233 -19.56 7.04 -15.82
N ALA A 234 -18.60 7.87 -15.38
CA ALA A 234 -18.21 9.09 -16.08
C ALA A 234 -17.63 8.80 -17.47
N ASN A 235 -16.92 7.67 -17.60
CA ASN A 235 -16.22 7.27 -18.80
C ASN A 235 -16.90 6.11 -19.56
N ALA A 236 -18.16 5.76 -19.25
CA ALA A 236 -18.86 4.64 -19.89
C ALA A 236 -18.85 4.74 -21.44
N ASP A 237 -19.04 5.93 -22.00
CA ASP A 237 -18.99 6.18 -23.45
C ASP A 237 -17.58 6.12 -24.05
N LYS A 238 -16.55 6.36 -23.24
CA LYS A 238 -15.14 6.20 -23.61
C LYS A 238 -14.81 4.71 -23.65
N TYR A 239 -15.09 3.99 -22.56
CA TYR A 239 -14.74 2.57 -22.40
C TYR A 239 -15.54 1.64 -23.30
N SER A 240 -16.79 1.97 -23.64
CA SER A 240 -17.64 1.16 -24.53
C SER A 240 -17.11 1.01 -25.96
N LYS A 241 -16.13 1.84 -26.35
CA LYS A 241 -15.45 1.77 -27.66
C LYS A 241 -14.18 0.91 -27.63
N LEU A 242 -13.76 0.43 -26.45
CA LEU A 242 -12.52 -0.28 -26.23
C LEU A 242 -12.77 -1.79 -26.07
N ASN A 243 -11.78 -2.60 -26.44
CA ASN A 243 -11.89 -4.04 -26.41
C ASN A 243 -11.99 -4.57 -24.97
N GLY A 244 -12.93 -5.50 -24.73
CA GLY A 244 -13.08 -6.21 -23.46
C GLY A 244 -13.90 -5.48 -22.38
N TYR A 245 -14.46 -4.30 -22.66
CA TYR A 245 -15.32 -3.60 -21.70
C TYR A 245 -16.69 -4.27 -21.60
N ASP A 246 -17.17 -4.46 -20.36
CA ASP A 246 -18.55 -4.88 -20.09
C ASP A 246 -19.33 -3.67 -19.54
N PRO A 247 -20.41 -3.22 -20.21
CA PRO A 247 -21.19 -2.07 -19.75
C PRO A 247 -21.90 -2.29 -18.42
N SER A 248 -22.01 -3.53 -17.93
CA SER A 248 -22.61 -3.82 -16.63
C SER A 248 -21.75 -3.37 -15.44
N TYR A 249 -20.43 -3.19 -15.61
CA TYR A 249 -19.53 -2.80 -14.51
C TYR A 249 -19.97 -1.49 -13.84
N ALA A 250 -20.36 -0.47 -14.61
CA ALA A 250 -20.78 0.81 -14.06
C ALA A 250 -21.99 0.68 -13.12
N GLU A 251 -23.03 -0.07 -13.53
CA GLU A 251 -24.22 -0.29 -12.71
C GLU A 251 -23.91 -1.18 -11.50
N GLN A 252 -23.09 -2.22 -11.69
CA GLN A 252 -22.69 -3.14 -10.64
C GLN A 252 -21.98 -2.43 -9.49
N TYR A 253 -20.95 -1.63 -9.78
CA TYR A 253 -20.25 -0.82 -8.77
C TYR A 253 -21.21 0.19 -8.10
N SER A 254 -21.97 0.92 -8.91
CA SER A 254 -22.88 1.97 -8.42
C SER A 254 -23.99 1.46 -7.50
N SER A 255 -24.46 0.24 -7.75
CA SER A 255 -25.49 -0.42 -6.95
C SER A 255 -24.89 -0.98 -5.66
N ASP A 256 -23.75 -1.68 -5.74
CA ASP A 256 -23.13 -2.33 -4.60
C ASP A 256 -22.72 -1.35 -3.51
N ILE A 257 -22.09 -0.22 -3.86
CA ILE A 257 -21.61 0.77 -2.87
C ILE A 257 -22.75 1.34 -1.99
N LYS A 258 -24.00 1.30 -2.48
CA LYS A 258 -25.20 1.80 -1.79
C LYS A 258 -25.92 0.73 -0.97
N LEU A 259 -25.53 -0.54 -1.09
CA LEU A 259 -26.16 -1.62 -0.33
C LEU A 259 -25.85 -1.48 1.15
N THR A 260 -26.80 -1.86 1.99
CA THR A 260 -26.69 -1.71 3.44
C THR A 260 -26.52 -3.02 4.19
N ASP A 261 -25.69 -3.01 5.22
CA ASP A 261 -25.58 -4.09 6.20
C ASP A 261 -26.85 -4.21 7.08
N ILE A 262 -26.84 -5.13 8.05
CA ILE A 262 -27.94 -5.31 9.01
C ILE A 262 -28.14 -4.09 9.94
N LEU A 263 -27.12 -3.25 10.10
CA LEU A 263 -27.14 -2.03 10.91
C LEU A 263 -27.51 -0.78 10.08
N LYS A 264 -27.85 -0.96 8.80
CA LYS A 264 -28.22 0.11 7.84
C LYS A 264 -27.05 1.03 7.47
N ASN A 265 -25.80 0.58 7.64
CA ASN A 265 -24.65 1.27 7.07
C ASN A 265 -24.47 0.81 5.63
N THR A 266 -24.30 1.77 4.73
CA THR A 266 -23.95 1.54 3.33
C THR A 266 -22.52 0.98 3.21
N VAL A 267 -22.16 0.38 2.07
CA VAL A 267 -20.80 -0.13 1.84
C VAL A 267 -19.79 1.01 1.92
N ASP A 268 -20.02 2.12 1.20
CA ASP A 268 -19.15 3.31 1.23
C ASP A 268 -18.83 3.77 2.66
N LYS A 269 -19.86 3.88 3.51
CA LYS A 269 -19.73 4.25 4.92
C LYS A 269 -18.91 3.22 5.72
N ARG A 270 -19.01 1.93 5.40
CA ARG A 270 -18.21 0.89 6.07
C ARG A 270 -16.75 0.93 5.64
N VAL A 271 -16.47 1.28 4.38
CA VAL A 271 -15.10 1.51 3.90
C VAL A 271 -14.49 2.72 4.61
N ASP A 272 -15.22 3.84 4.73
CA ASP A 272 -14.82 5.00 5.52
C ASP A 272 -14.50 4.60 6.98
N MET A 273 -15.38 3.81 7.61
CA MET A 273 -15.18 3.35 8.98
C MET A 273 -13.95 2.44 9.15
N TYR A 274 -13.55 1.72 8.10
CA TYR A 274 -12.37 0.86 8.08
C TYR A 274 -11.08 1.67 7.85
N ASN A 275 -11.14 2.73 7.05
CA ASN A 275 -9.99 3.52 6.65
C ASN A 275 -9.44 4.38 7.82
N PRO A 276 -8.19 4.19 8.28
CA PRO A 276 -7.59 5.04 9.29
C PRO A 276 -7.52 6.52 8.89
N MET A 277 -7.36 6.83 7.60
CA MET A 277 -7.26 8.20 7.09
C MET A 277 -8.56 8.98 7.30
N TYR A 278 -9.72 8.30 7.30
CA TYR A 278 -11.03 8.88 7.61
C TYR A 278 -11.07 9.57 8.98
N TYR A 279 -10.26 9.07 9.93
CA TYR A 279 -10.20 9.58 11.30
C TYR A 279 -9.02 10.52 11.55
N LEU A 280 -8.11 10.66 10.59
CA LEU A 280 -6.87 11.44 10.72
C LEU A 280 -6.87 12.70 9.85
N CYS A 281 -7.64 12.72 8.76
CA CYS A 281 -7.55 13.78 7.75
C CYS A 281 -8.85 14.58 7.60
N ASP A 282 -8.71 15.91 7.54
CA ASP A 282 -9.80 16.88 7.34
C ASP A 282 -10.60 16.63 6.05
N TYR A 283 -9.95 16.08 5.02
CA TYR A 283 -10.58 15.71 3.75
C TYR A 283 -11.87 14.91 3.92
N TYR A 284 -11.92 14.02 4.91
CA TYR A 284 -13.07 13.15 5.17
C TYR A 284 -14.15 13.77 6.10
N ASN A 285 -14.08 15.09 6.37
CA ASN A 285 -15.01 15.80 7.28
C ASN A 285 -15.10 15.16 8.68
N HIS A 286 -13.94 14.86 9.27
CA HIS A 286 -13.68 14.44 10.66
C HIS A 286 -14.77 13.61 11.36
N SER A 287 -14.57 12.31 11.42
CA SER A 287 -15.07 11.50 12.53
C SER A 287 -14.16 11.66 13.75
N THR A 288 -14.74 11.72 14.96
CA THR A 288 -13.96 11.90 16.19
C THR A 288 -13.29 10.58 16.59
N SER A 289 -11.97 10.48 16.44
CA SER A 289 -11.15 9.43 17.05
C SER A 289 -10.12 10.01 18.02
N THR A 290 -9.45 9.16 18.77
CA THR A 290 -8.18 9.53 19.41
C THR A 290 -7.16 8.45 19.05
N PRO A 291 -6.21 8.76 18.15
CA PRO A 291 -5.21 7.79 17.73
C PRO A 291 -4.32 7.39 18.92
N ALA A 292 -3.65 6.26 18.79
CA ALA A 292 -2.61 5.85 19.73
C ALA A 292 -1.49 6.90 19.77
N LYS A 293 -0.77 6.99 20.89
CA LYS A 293 0.30 7.98 21.06
C LYS A 293 1.57 7.61 20.30
N HIS A 294 1.87 6.31 20.23
CA HIS A 294 3.11 5.79 19.66
C HIS A 294 2.81 4.88 18.49
N TRP A 295 3.43 5.13 17.34
CA TRP A 295 3.23 4.34 16.14
C TRP A 295 4.55 3.83 15.60
N ARG A 296 4.58 2.56 15.21
CA ARG A 296 5.68 1.98 14.43
C ARG A 296 5.11 1.23 13.25
N ILE A 297 5.46 1.68 12.05
CA ILE A 297 4.98 1.12 10.79
C ILE A 297 6.20 0.60 10.03
N ASN A 298 6.22 -0.70 9.78
CA ASN A 298 7.28 -1.35 9.03
C ASN A 298 6.71 -1.97 7.76
N SER A 299 7.40 -1.86 6.63
CA SER A 299 6.98 -2.49 5.39
C SER A 299 8.18 -2.88 4.55
N GLY A 300 8.16 -4.05 3.93
CA GLY A 300 9.15 -4.41 2.93
C GLY A 300 8.91 -3.59 1.66
N ILE A 301 9.92 -2.91 1.11
CA ILE A 301 9.70 -2.01 -0.02
C ILE A 301 9.24 -2.75 -1.29
N GLU A 302 9.61 -4.03 -1.40
CA GLU A 302 9.30 -4.91 -2.53
C GLU A 302 7.99 -5.70 -2.33
N GLN A 303 7.24 -5.46 -1.24
CA GLN A 303 5.93 -6.10 -1.06
C GLN A 303 4.99 -5.73 -2.22
N GLY A 304 4.42 -6.70 -2.92
CA GLY A 304 3.56 -6.43 -4.09
C GLY A 304 2.06 -6.30 -3.76
N ASP A 305 1.70 -6.40 -2.48
CA ASP A 305 0.31 -6.53 -2.05
C ASP A 305 -0.41 -5.19 -2.06
N THR A 306 0.31 -4.09 -1.80
CA THR A 306 -0.17 -2.71 -1.92
C THR A 306 0.93 -1.75 -2.37
N ALA A 307 0.54 -0.55 -2.81
CA ALA A 307 1.46 0.55 -3.05
C ALA A 307 2.07 1.05 -1.73
N THR A 308 3.35 1.45 -1.75
CA THR A 308 4.06 2.05 -0.60
C THR A 308 3.39 3.33 -0.08
N THR A 309 2.48 3.90 -0.88
CA THR A 309 1.68 5.05 -0.50
C THR A 309 0.71 4.78 0.63
N VAL A 310 0.30 3.52 0.87
CA VAL A 310 -0.59 3.20 2.00
C VAL A 310 0.10 3.48 3.33
N GLU A 311 1.31 2.93 3.52
CA GLU A 311 2.07 3.07 4.74
C GLU A 311 2.60 4.50 4.93
N THR A 312 3.14 5.08 3.86
CA THR A 312 3.72 6.42 3.92
C THR A 312 2.68 7.51 4.17
N ASN A 313 1.48 7.40 3.58
CA ASN A 313 0.40 8.37 3.83
C ASN A 313 -0.16 8.25 5.23
N LEU A 314 -0.30 7.03 5.75
CA LEU A 314 -0.68 6.81 7.14
C LEU A 314 0.32 7.47 8.09
N ALA A 315 1.62 7.27 7.86
CA ALA A 315 2.67 7.89 8.67
C ALA A 315 2.64 9.44 8.59
N LEU A 316 2.46 10.01 7.40
CA LEU A 316 2.32 11.46 7.21
C LEU A 316 1.08 12.02 7.94
N ALA A 317 -0.05 11.34 7.87
CA ALA A 317 -1.27 11.76 8.55
C ALA A 317 -1.14 11.67 10.08
N LEU A 318 -0.55 10.59 10.59
CA LEU A 318 -0.28 10.43 12.02
C LEU A 318 0.66 11.51 12.56
N ASN A 319 1.73 11.84 11.84
CA ASN A 319 2.66 12.91 12.22
C ASN A 319 2.02 14.31 12.26
N GLN A 320 0.90 14.51 11.58
CA GLN A 320 0.14 15.76 11.61
C GLN A 320 -0.89 15.81 12.75
N SER A 321 -1.15 14.70 13.44
CA SER A 321 -2.10 14.65 14.54
C SER A 321 -1.47 15.12 15.85
N ALA A 322 -2.08 16.12 16.49
CA ALA A 322 -1.66 16.62 17.80
C ALA A 322 -1.83 15.60 18.96
N ASN A 323 -2.49 14.46 18.71
CA ASN A 323 -2.67 13.39 19.70
C ASN A 323 -1.63 12.26 19.58
N VAL A 324 -0.75 12.33 18.57
CA VAL A 324 0.32 11.35 18.34
C VAL A 324 1.63 11.98 18.82
N ASP A 325 2.34 11.27 19.69
CA ASP A 325 3.61 11.72 20.26
C ASP A 325 4.78 11.37 19.34
N ASP A 326 4.77 10.17 18.73
CA ASP A 326 5.79 9.73 17.76
C ASP A 326 5.27 8.71 16.74
N VAL A 327 5.92 8.74 15.57
CA VAL A 327 5.71 7.80 14.46
C VAL A 327 7.07 7.38 13.91
N GLU A 328 7.36 6.08 13.99
CA GLU A 328 8.49 5.44 13.35
C GLU A 328 8.02 4.75 12.06
N LEU A 329 8.52 5.16 10.89
CA LEU A 329 8.26 4.49 9.61
C LEU A 329 9.55 3.84 9.11
N ASN A 330 9.53 2.52 8.92
CA ASN A 330 10.62 1.76 8.33
C ASN A 330 10.17 1.09 7.04
N VAL A 331 10.64 1.60 5.90
CA VAL A 331 10.50 0.92 4.61
C VAL A 331 11.81 0.19 4.34
N VAL A 332 11.76 -1.14 4.26
CA VAL A 332 12.92 -2.03 4.35
C VAL A 332 13.27 -2.61 2.98
N TRP A 333 14.48 -2.34 2.50
CA TRP A 333 14.98 -2.77 1.19
C TRP A 333 15.08 -4.29 1.09
N GLY A 334 14.83 -4.85 -0.09
CA GLY A 334 14.99 -6.29 -0.35
C GLY A 334 13.96 -7.19 0.34
N GLN A 335 12.99 -6.62 1.06
CA GLN A 335 11.97 -7.38 1.77
C GLN A 335 10.60 -7.23 1.11
N GLY A 336 9.86 -8.35 1.07
CA GLY A 336 8.50 -8.44 0.56
C GLY A 336 7.44 -8.26 1.65
N HIS A 337 6.29 -8.91 1.48
CA HIS A 337 5.18 -8.86 2.45
C HIS A 337 5.49 -9.76 3.66
N THR A 338 6.20 -9.21 4.65
CA THR A 338 6.69 -9.93 5.84
C THR A 338 6.71 -9.01 7.08
N GLN A 339 7.13 -9.54 8.24
CA GLN A 339 7.40 -8.74 9.44
C GLN A 339 8.72 -8.00 9.28
N ALA A 340 8.74 -7.06 8.34
CA ALA A 340 9.98 -6.47 7.88
C ALA A 340 10.71 -5.71 8.98
N GLU A 341 12.01 -5.97 9.12
CA GLU A 341 12.88 -5.34 10.10
C GLU A 341 14.22 -5.01 9.45
N ARG A 342 14.78 -3.83 9.76
CA ARG A 342 16.11 -3.43 9.28
C ARG A 342 17.22 -4.34 9.80
N SER A 343 17.06 -4.84 11.02
CA SER A 343 17.97 -5.78 11.66
C SER A 343 17.29 -6.52 12.82
N GLY A 344 17.85 -7.65 13.21
CA GLY A 344 17.29 -8.48 14.28
C GLY A 344 15.99 -9.17 13.86
N ASN A 345 15.18 -9.57 14.84
CA ASN A 345 13.88 -10.23 14.60
C ASN A 345 12.72 -9.38 15.13
N SER A 346 11.58 -9.51 14.46
CA SER A 346 10.33 -8.77 14.74
C SER A 346 9.91 -8.84 16.21
N THR A 347 10.00 -10.02 16.84
CA THR A 347 9.59 -10.23 18.23
C THR A 347 10.44 -9.43 19.21
N SER A 348 11.77 -9.48 19.05
CA SER A 348 12.70 -8.77 19.94
C SER A 348 12.58 -7.25 19.77
N ASN A 349 12.41 -6.79 18.52
CA ASN A 349 12.22 -5.38 18.21
C ASN A 349 10.88 -4.87 18.77
N PHE A 350 9.80 -5.66 18.66
CA PHE A 350 8.50 -5.35 19.27
C PHE A 350 8.59 -5.17 20.78
N ILE A 351 9.23 -6.12 21.49
CA ILE A 351 9.42 -6.04 22.94
C ILE A 351 10.26 -4.80 23.32
N SER A 352 11.32 -4.53 22.56
CA SER A 352 12.18 -3.35 22.77
C SER A 352 11.38 -2.04 22.62
N TRP A 353 10.59 -1.92 21.55
CA TRP A 353 9.77 -0.76 21.28
C TRP A 353 8.70 -0.54 22.36
N ILE A 354 8.01 -1.59 22.81
CA ILE A 354 7.08 -1.48 23.95
C ILE A 354 7.80 -0.91 25.17
N ASN A 355 8.98 -1.43 25.51
CA ASN A 355 9.76 -0.96 26.64
C ASN A 355 10.19 0.50 26.50
N GLN A 356 10.34 1.03 25.28
CA GLN A 356 10.62 2.44 25.03
C GLN A 356 9.38 3.31 25.24
N CYS A 357 8.20 2.86 24.78
CA CYS A 357 6.96 3.61 24.89
C CYS A 357 6.50 3.80 26.34
N VAL A 358 6.75 2.82 27.22
CA VAL A 358 6.22 2.80 28.60
C VAL A 358 7.20 3.33 29.66
N ARG A 359 8.33 3.90 29.24
CA ARG A 359 9.40 4.36 30.14
C ARG A 359 9.22 5.78 30.65
#